data_AF-A0A6I3V140-F1
#
_entry.id   AF-A0A6I3V140-F1
#
_cell.length_a   1.000
_cell.length_b   1.000
_cell.length_c   1.000
_cell.angle_alpha   90.00
_cell.angle_beta   90.00
_cell.angle_gamma   90.00
#
_symmetry.space_group_name_H-M   'P 1'
#
loop_
_entity.id
_entity.type
_entity.pdbx_description
1 polymer ?
#
loop_
_entity_poly.entity_id
_entity_poly.type
_entity_poly.pdbx_seq_one_letter_code
_entity_poly.pdbx_strand_id
1 'polypeptide(L)'
;FHVIDENTEIDFGGTVVSFFRTTHSIPESLGVVLKTPKGNIVYTGDFKFDQTASESYATDFARLAEIGRDGVLALLSDSANADSNI
;
A
#
# COMPACT_ATOMS: atom_id res chain seq x y z
N PHE A 1 4.01 21.99 0.87
CA PHE A 1 3.53 20.63 1.22
C PHE A 1 3.12 19.94 -0.05
N HIS A 2 3.48 18.65 -0.20
CA HIS A 2 3.00 17.81 -1.28
C HIS A 2 1.79 17.03 -0.74
N VAL A 3 0.60 17.34 -1.25
CA VAL A 3 -0.58 16.51 -1.02
C VAL A 3 -0.51 15.36 -2.02
N ILE A 4 -0.75 14.14 -1.56
CA ILE A 4 -0.67 12.91 -2.35
C ILE A 4 -1.95 12.11 -2.19
N ASP A 5 -2.26 11.29 -3.19
CA ASP A 5 -3.36 10.33 -3.22
C ASP A 5 -2.88 8.99 -3.84
N GLU A 6 -3.81 8.04 -4.02
CA GLU A 6 -3.50 6.74 -4.62
C GLU A 6 -3.04 6.79 -6.08
N ASN A 7 -3.32 7.89 -6.79
CA ASN A 7 -2.97 8.09 -8.19
C ASN A 7 -1.65 8.86 -8.35
N THR A 8 -1.07 9.33 -7.24
CA THR A 8 0.15 10.12 -7.24
C THR A 8 1.36 9.21 -7.47
N GLU A 9 2.23 9.64 -8.40
CA GLU A 9 3.56 9.05 -8.59
C GLU A 9 4.63 10.15 -8.50
N ILE A 10 5.74 9.85 -7.81
CA ILE A 10 6.86 10.78 -7.62
C ILE A 10 8.15 10.09 -8.07
N ASP A 11 8.81 10.67 -9.06
CA ASP A 11 10.08 10.15 -9.61
C ASP A 11 11.29 10.79 -8.92
N PHE A 12 12.20 9.95 -8.44
CA PHE A 12 13.48 10.33 -7.83
C PHE A 12 14.70 9.92 -8.67
N GLY A 13 14.55 9.79 -9.99
CA GLY A 13 15.67 9.56 -10.91
C GLY A 13 16.24 8.14 -10.80
N GLY A 14 15.35 7.14 -10.77
CA GLY A 14 15.71 5.72 -10.65
C GLY A 14 14.91 4.97 -9.58
N THR A 15 14.04 5.67 -8.85
CA THR A 15 13.03 5.07 -8.00
C THR A 15 11.75 5.88 -8.13
N VAL A 16 10.66 5.19 -8.49
CA VAL A 16 9.33 5.81 -8.55
C VAL A 16 8.59 5.42 -7.29
N VAL A 17 8.09 6.41 -6.56
CA VAL A 17 7.25 6.23 -5.38
C VAL A 17 5.80 6.39 -5.82
N SER A 18 5.00 5.35 -5.60
CA SER A 18 3.55 5.34 -5.87
C SER A 18 2.80 4.84 -4.63
N PHE A 19 1.47 4.93 -4.64
CA PHE A 19 0.65 4.62 -3.48
C PHE A 19 -0.48 3.63 -3.82
N PHE A 20 -1.11 3.07 -2.79
CA PHE A 20 -2.32 2.28 -2.92
C PHE A 20 -3.18 2.44 -1.68
N ARG A 21 -4.50 2.39 -1.85
CA ARG A 21 -5.45 2.55 -0.73
C ARG A 21 -5.46 1.33 0.16
N THR A 22 -5.43 1.55 1.46
CA THR A 22 -5.62 0.51 2.48
C THR A 22 -6.87 0.79 3.30
N THR A 23 -7.38 -0.23 3.97
CA THR A 23 -8.41 -0.08 4.98
C THR A 23 -7.78 0.06 6.35
N HIS A 24 -8.11 1.13 7.06
CA HIS A 24 -7.70 1.36 8.44
C HIS A 24 -8.82 2.03 9.26
N SER A 25 -8.51 2.50 10.47
CA SER A 25 -9.45 3.19 11.37
C SER A 25 -9.74 4.65 10.97
N ILE A 26 -8.93 5.24 10.08
CA ILE A 26 -9.04 6.60 9.57
C ILE A 26 -9.11 6.52 8.02
N PRO A 27 -9.91 7.37 7.35
CA PRO A 27 -10.04 7.33 5.90
C PRO A 27 -8.76 7.81 5.20
N GLU A 28 -8.65 7.55 3.91
CA GLU A 28 -7.52 8.00 3.06
C GLU A 28 -6.15 7.44 3.51
N SER A 29 -6.14 6.28 4.18
CA SER A 29 -4.90 5.55 4.48
C SER A 29 -4.28 4.97 3.21
N LEU A 30 -2.97 5.18 3.05
CA LEU A 30 -2.19 4.76 1.89
C LEU A 30 -1.03 3.87 2.32
N GLY A 31 -0.81 2.79 1.56
CA GLY A 31 0.46 2.10 1.49
C GLY A 31 1.38 2.74 0.45
N VAL A 32 2.68 2.46 0.55
CA VAL A 32 3.73 3.03 -0.30
C VAL A 32 4.42 1.93 -1.10
N VAL A 33 4.66 2.18 -2.38
CA VAL A 33 5.43 1.31 -3.26
C VAL A 33 6.64 2.09 -3.79
N LEU A 34 7.84 1.61 -3.47
CA LEU A 34 9.08 2.10 -4.06
C LEU A 34 9.49 1.15 -5.19
N LYS A 35 9.28 1.58 -6.43
CA LYS A 35 9.67 0.82 -7.63
C LYS A 35 11.15 1.06 -7.91
N THR A 36 11.97 0.04 -7.74
CA THR A 36 13.41 0.07 -8.01
C THR A 36 13.76 -0.83 -9.21
N PRO A 37 14.97 -0.70 -9.79
CA PRO A 37 15.42 -1.62 -10.84
C PRO A 37 15.52 -3.10 -10.40
N LYS A 38 15.47 -3.38 -9.10
CA LYS A 38 15.55 -4.74 -8.53
C LYS A 38 14.18 -5.32 -8.15
N GLY A 39 13.11 -4.53 -8.27
CA GLY A 39 11.75 -4.90 -7.85
C GLY A 39 11.14 -3.89 -6.89
N ASN A 40 9.89 -4.12 -6.53
CA ASN A 40 9.12 -3.25 -5.65
C ASN A 40 9.48 -3.48 -4.18
N ILE A 41 9.70 -2.40 -3.44
CA ILE A 41 9.67 -2.42 -1.97
C ILE A 41 8.30 -1.88 -1.56
N VAL A 42 7.52 -2.68 -0.85
CA VAL A 42 6.16 -2.33 -0.45
C VAL A 42 6.12 -2.09 1.05
N TYR A 43 5.63 -0.93 1.48
CA TYR A 43 5.33 -0.62 2.87
C TYR A 43 3.83 -0.46 3.03
N THR A 44 3.20 -1.29 3.86
CA THR A 44 1.72 -1.31 3.96
C THR A 44 1.18 -0.13 4.77
N GLY A 45 1.99 0.41 5.69
CA GLY A 45 1.44 1.13 6.84
C GLY A 45 0.56 0.20 7.69
N ASP A 46 -0.24 0.79 8.58
CA ASP A 46 -1.26 0.06 9.32
C ASP A 46 -2.43 -0.28 8.40
N PHE A 47 -2.89 -1.53 8.42
CA PHE A 47 -3.99 -1.97 7.57
C PHE A 47 -4.78 -3.11 8.18
N LYS A 48 -5.98 -3.31 7.66
CA LYS A 48 -6.77 -4.55 7.77
C LYS A 48 -7.43 -4.83 6.43
N PHE A 49 -7.98 -6.02 6.26
CA PHE A 49 -8.93 -6.30 5.18
C PHE A 49 -10.33 -6.40 5.76
N ASP A 50 -11.25 -5.57 5.25
CA ASP A 50 -12.64 -5.52 5.69
C ASP A 50 -13.53 -5.32 4.46
N GLN A 51 -14.26 -6.37 4.07
CA GLN A 51 -15.14 -6.34 2.89
C GLN A 51 -16.41 -5.51 3.13
N THR A 52 -16.67 -5.10 4.37
CA THR A 52 -17.80 -4.25 4.73
C THR A 52 -17.42 -2.77 4.81
N ALA A 53 -16.14 -2.44 4.61
CA ALA A 53 -15.66 -1.06 4.61
C ALA A 53 -16.41 -0.22 3.56
N SER A 54 -16.78 1.00 3.93
CA SER A 54 -17.32 1.96 2.98
C SER A 54 -16.26 2.36 1.96
N GLU A 55 -16.71 2.93 0.83
CA GLU A 55 -15.84 3.26 -0.29
C GLU A 55 -14.64 4.13 0.09
N SER A 56 -14.77 5.07 1.05
CA SER A 56 -13.67 5.94 1.51
C SER A 56 -12.60 5.22 2.35
N TYR A 57 -12.88 4.02 2.82
CA TYR A 57 -11.96 3.17 3.57
C TYR A 57 -11.55 1.90 2.81
N ALA A 58 -12.17 1.63 1.65
CA ALA A 58 -11.96 0.37 0.95
C ALA A 58 -10.52 0.25 0.42
N THR A 59 -9.93 -0.92 0.65
CA THR A 59 -8.63 -1.30 0.07
C THR A 59 -8.77 -1.51 -1.44
N ASP A 60 -7.81 -1.02 -2.21
CA ASP A 60 -7.74 -1.32 -3.65
C ASP A 60 -7.04 -2.66 -3.90
N PHE A 61 -7.84 -3.73 -3.93
CA PHE A 61 -7.35 -5.08 -4.20
C PHE A 61 -6.82 -5.26 -5.62
N ALA A 62 -7.33 -4.51 -6.61
CA ALA A 62 -6.87 -4.62 -7.99
C ALA A 62 -5.45 -4.07 -8.10
N ARG A 63 -5.19 -2.92 -7.49
CA ARG A 63 -3.86 -2.31 -7.41
C ARG A 63 -2.87 -3.20 -6.65
N LEU A 64 -3.28 -3.79 -5.52
CA LEU A 64 -2.46 -4.77 -4.80
C LEU A 64 -2.06 -5.96 -5.66
N ALA A 65 -2.99 -6.49 -6.47
CA ALA A 65 -2.71 -7.60 -7.38
C ALA A 65 -1.76 -7.21 -8.54
N GLU A 66 -1.80 -5.95 -8.99
CA GLU A 66 -0.83 -5.42 -9.95
C GLU A 66 0.57 -5.31 -9.33
N ILE A 67 0.67 -4.72 -8.14
CA ILE A 67 1.94 -4.58 -7.41
C ILE A 67 2.60 -5.94 -7.19
N GLY A 68 1.81 -6.96 -6.84
CA GLY A 68 2.30 -8.33 -6.69
C GLY A 68 2.79 -8.95 -8.00
N ARG A 69 2.09 -8.71 -9.11
CA ARG A 69 2.48 -9.19 -10.45
C ARG A 69 3.76 -8.52 -10.97
N ASP A 70 3.97 -7.25 -10.62
CA ASP A 70 5.16 -6.48 -10.99
C ASP A 70 6.44 -6.92 -10.24
N GLY A 71 6.31 -7.80 -9.24
CA GLY A 71 7.42 -8.38 -8.50
C GLY A 71 7.80 -7.56 -7.27
N VAL A 72 7.58 -8.14 -6.10
CA VAL A 72 7.93 -7.54 -4.80
C VAL A 72 9.25 -8.12 -4.30
N LEU A 73 10.25 -7.24 -4.17
CA LEU A 73 11.56 -7.57 -3.61
C LEU A 73 11.52 -7.65 -2.08
N ALA A 74 10.79 -6.73 -1.45
CA ALA A 74 10.65 -6.67 0.00
C ALA A 74 9.26 -6.14 0.39
N LEU A 75 8.69 -6.74 1.44
CA LEU A 75 7.43 -6.32 2.04
C LEU A 75 7.69 -5.93 3.50
N LEU A 76 7.35 -4.70 3.85
CA LEU A 76 7.36 -4.16 5.20
C LEU A 76 5.90 -4.04 5.63
N SER A 77 5.42 -5.05 6.35
CA SER A 77 4.02 -5.20 6.74
C SER A 77 3.81 -4.85 8.21
N ASP A 78 2.62 -4.33 8.52
CA ASP A 78 2.12 -4.28 9.90
C ASP A 78 2.08 -5.70 10.51
N SER A 79 2.38 -5.77 11.81
CA SER A 79 2.43 -6.98 12.64
C SER A 79 1.64 -6.84 13.94
N ALA A 80 0.83 -5.79 14.12
CA ALA A 80 0.11 -5.48 15.35
C ALA A 80 -0.81 -6.62 15.84
N ASN A 81 -1.33 -7.44 14.93
CA ASN A 81 -2.16 -8.61 15.24
C ASN A 81 -1.57 -9.93 14.68
N ALA A 82 -0.25 -10.00 14.49
CA ALA A 82 0.40 -11.17 13.87
C ALA A 82 0.34 -12.45 14.72
N ASP A 83 0.18 -12.32 16.04
CA ASP A 83 0.08 -13.42 17.02
C ASP A 83 -1.37 -13.76 17.40
N SER A 84 -2.33 -13.07 16.78
CA SER A 84 -3.75 -13.26 17.04
C SER A 84 -4.18 -14.69 16.68
N ASN A 85 -4.73 -15.40 17.66
CA ASN A 85 -5.33 -16.74 17.48
C ASN A 85 -6.85 -16.69 17.27
N ILE A 86 -7.38 -15.49 17.03
CA ILE A 86 -8.80 -15.22 16.81
C ILE A 86 -9.20 -15.70 15.41
#